data_AF-A0A9D1QQW1-F1
#
_entry.id   AF-A0A9D1QQW1-F1
#
_cell.length_a   1.000
_cell.length_b   1.000
_cell.length_c   1.000
_cell.angle_alpha   90.00
_cell.angle_beta   90.00
_cell.angle_gamma   90.00
#
_symmetry.space_group_name_H-M   'P 1'
#
loop_
_entity.id
_entity.type
_entity.pdbx_description
1 polymer ?
#
loop_
_entity_poly.entity_id
_entity_poly.type
_entity_poly.pdbx_seq_one_letter_code
_entity_poly.pdbx_strand_id
1 'polypeptide(L)'
;MSIKDIKTFISWCSQGDSTLSKRQAMFHQLKSSLTSQLHDLQKILDVVDFKCRYYDLAVDNHSEAVAKQKLVHQQPDGLKLTIDD
;
A
#
# COMPACT_ATOMS: atom_id res chain seq x y z
N MET A 1 8.89 8.78 -8.88
CA MET A 1 9.22 9.62 -10.05
C MET A 1 9.71 10.96 -9.55
N SER A 2 10.84 11.43 -10.06
CA SER A 2 11.46 12.69 -9.63
C SER A 2 11.13 13.84 -10.60
N ILE A 3 11.38 15.09 -10.18
CA ILE A 3 11.25 16.27 -11.05
C ILE A 3 12.16 16.16 -12.30
N LYS A 4 13.31 15.48 -12.18
CA LYS A 4 14.23 15.23 -13.30
C LYS A 4 13.58 14.32 -14.36
N ASP A 5 12.85 13.29 -13.93
CA ASP A 5 12.17 12.37 -14.83
C ASP A 5 11.09 13.07 -15.66
N ILE A 6 10.37 14.02 -15.05
CA ILE A 6 9.36 14.84 -15.72
C ILE A 6 10.00 15.71 -16.81
N LYS A 7 11.13 16.36 -16.51
CA LYS A 7 11.87 17.16 -17.51
C LYS A 7 12.36 16.30 -18.68
N THR A 8 12.86 15.11 -18.39
CA THR A 8 13.29 14.13 -19.41
C THR A 8 12.12 13.69 -20.29
N PHE A 9 10.95 13.43 -19.70
CA PHE A 9 9.73 13.10 -20.43
C PHE A 9 9.30 14.22 -21.37
N ILE A 10 9.32 15.47 -20.91
CA ILE A 10 9.00 16.65 -21.75
C ILE A 10 9.95 16.74 -22.94
N SER A 11 11.26 16.54 -22.73
CA SER A 11 12.26 16.51 -23.82
C SER A 11 11.98 15.40 -24.83
N TRP A 12 11.55 14.22 -24.38
CA TRP A 12 11.18 13.12 -25.27
C TRP A 12 9.93 13.42 -26.09
N CYS A 13 8.93 14.07 -25.49
CA CYS A 13 7.73 14.50 -26.22
C CYS A 13 8.08 15.47 -27.37
N SER A 14 9.03 16.38 -27.18
CA SER A 14 9.51 17.28 -28.24
C SER A 14 10.25 16.56 -29.37
N GLN A 15 10.81 15.38 -29.13
CA GLN A 15 11.52 14.55 -30.13
C GLN A 15 10.58 13.64 -30.93
N GLY A 16 9.28 13.66 -30.64
CA GLY A 16 8.28 12.91 -31.38
C GLY A 16 8.47 11.39 -31.31
N ASP A 17 8.11 10.69 -32.38
CA ASP A 17 7.92 9.24 -32.38
C ASP A 17 9.20 8.43 -32.10
N SER A 18 10.37 9.04 -32.35
CA SER A 18 11.69 8.45 -32.06
C SER A 18 11.90 8.06 -30.58
N THR A 19 11.09 8.60 -29.66
CA THR A 19 11.19 8.35 -28.22
C THR A 19 10.01 7.57 -27.64
N LEU A 20 9.07 7.08 -28.47
CA LEU A 20 7.88 6.37 -27.99
C LEU A 20 8.22 5.18 -27.09
N SER A 21 9.22 4.39 -27.47
CA SER A 21 9.67 3.24 -26.67
C SER A 21 10.21 3.67 -25.29
N LYS A 22 10.89 4.83 -25.21
CA LYS A 22 11.40 5.37 -23.94
C LYS A 22 10.25 5.85 -23.05
N ARG A 23 9.28 6.55 -23.63
CA ARG A 23 8.07 7.03 -22.94
C ARG A 23 7.25 5.85 -22.42
N GLN A 24 7.04 4.82 -23.23
CA GLN A 24 6.37 3.58 -22.84
C GLN A 24 7.07 2.91 -21.65
N ALA A 25 8.38 2.66 -21.75
CA ALA A 25 9.14 2.01 -20.70
C ALA A 25 9.03 2.75 -19.35
N MET A 26 9.12 4.08 -19.36
CA MET A 26 8.95 4.91 -18.17
C MET A 26 7.59 4.69 -17.49
N PHE A 27 6.49 4.68 -18.25
CA PHE A 27 5.16 4.45 -17.67
C PHE A 27 4.95 3.03 -17.17
N HIS A 28 5.53 2.02 -17.83
CA HIS A 28 5.49 0.64 -17.31
C HIS A 28 6.23 0.50 -15.98
N GLN A 29 7.42 1.12 -15.86
CA GLN A 29 8.16 1.14 -14.61
C GLN A 29 7.39 1.89 -13.51
N LEU A 30 6.79 3.04 -13.86
CA LEU A 30 5.96 3.79 -12.93
C LEU A 30 4.76 2.96 -12.45
N LYS A 31 4.07 2.28 -13.38
CA LYS A 31 2.95 1.39 -13.04
C LYS A 31 3.38 0.30 -12.08
N SER A 32 4.48 -0.40 -12.38
CA SER A 32 5.00 -1.47 -11.51
C SER A 32 5.33 -0.96 -10.11
N SER A 33 6.00 0.20 -10.00
CA SER A 33 6.33 0.80 -8.70
C SER A 33 5.09 1.22 -7.91
N LEU A 34 4.09 1.79 -8.56
CA LEU A 34 2.83 2.16 -7.90
C LEU A 34 2.02 0.93 -7.49
N THR A 35 1.95 -0.10 -8.33
CA THR A 35 1.26 -1.36 -7.99
C THR A 35 1.90 -2.04 -6.77
N SER A 36 3.24 -2.05 -6.68
CA SER A 36 3.93 -2.58 -5.50
C SER A 36 3.58 -1.79 -4.24
N GLN A 37 3.63 -0.45 -4.30
CA GLN A 37 3.27 0.40 -3.16
C GLN A 37 1.81 0.23 -2.75
N LEU A 38 0.89 0.09 -3.71
CA LEU A 38 -0.52 -0.20 -3.42
C LEU A 38 -0.69 -1.55 -2.74
N HIS A 39 0.07 -2.56 -3.16
CA HIS A 39 0.02 -3.87 -2.52
C HIS A 39 0.50 -3.83 -1.06
N ASP A 40 1.56 -3.07 -0.78
CA ASP A 40 2.05 -2.89 0.59
C ASP A 40 1.07 -2.08 1.44
N LEU A 41 0.49 -1.01 0.89
CA LEU A 41 -0.56 -0.23 1.55
C LEU A 41 -1.80 -1.07 1.82
N GLN A 42 -2.18 -1.97 0.91
CA GLN A 42 -3.32 -2.87 1.11
C GLN A 42 -3.07 -3.82 2.28
N LYS A 43 -1.86 -4.38 2.42
CA LYS A 43 -1.51 -5.21 3.59
C LYS A 43 -1.61 -4.44 4.89
N ILE A 44 -1.16 -3.18 4.90
CA ILE A 44 -1.27 -2.31 6.08
C ILE A 44 -2.75 -2.05 6.39
N LEU A 45 -3.55 -1.76 5.37
CA LEU A 45 -4.98 -1.54 5.53
C LEU A 45 -5.69 -2.78 6.10
N ASP A 46 -5.36 -3.98 5.64
CA ASP A 46 -5.93 -5.23 6.16
C ASP A 46 -5.65 -5.40 7.68
N VAL A 47 -4.47 -4.99 8.12
CA VAL A 47 -4.10 -4.98 9.55
C VAL A 47 -4.91 -3.93 10.34
N VAL A 48 -5.04 -2.73 9.78
CA VAL A 48 -5.81 -1.64 10.40
C VAL A 48 -7.28 -2.05 10.52
N ASP A 49 -7.87 -2.60 9.46
CA ASP A 49 -9.25 -3.08 9.44
C ASP A 49 -9.47 -4.21 10.47
N PHE A 50 -8.50 -5.12 10.60
CA PHE A 50 -8.53 -6.13 11.67
C PHE A 50 -8.56 -5.47 13.06
N LYS A 51 -7.71 -4.47 13.30
CA LYS A 51 -7.67 -3.75 14.59
C LYS A 51 -8.94 -2.95 14.87
N CYS A 52 -9.52 -2.31 13.85
CA CYS A 52 -10.81 -1.64 13.97
C CYS A 52 -11.88 -2.64 14.46
N ARG A 53 -12.06 -3.76 13.74
CA ARG A 53 -13.02 -4.81 14.14
C ARG A 53 -12.74 -5.38 15.53
N TYR A 54 -11.47 -5.56 15.88
CA TYR A 54 -11.07 -6.04 17.19
C TYR A 54 -11.54 -5.09 18.30
N TYR A 55 -11.29 -3.79 18.15
CA TYR A 55 -11.69 -2.81 19.15
C TYR A 55 -13.18 -2.52 19.13
N ASP A 56 -13.84 -2.51 17.96
CA ASP A 56 -15.30 -2.42 17.87
C ASP A 56 -15.96 -3.51 18.71
N LEU A 57 -15.50 -4.76 18.55
CA LEU A 57 -16.01 -5.89 19.31
C LEU A 57 -15.68 -5.79 20.81
N ALA A 58 -14.50 -5.29 21.18
CA ALA A 58 -14.12 -5.10 22.57
C ALA A 58 -14.99 -4.02 23.25
N VAL A 59 -15.28 -2.93 22.54
CA VAL A 59 -16.13 -1.84 23.01
C VAL A 59 -17.58 -2.31 23.17
N ASP A 60 -18.13 -2.99 22.16
CA ASP A 60 -19.51 -3.50 22.17
C ASP A 60 -19.75 -4.50 23.33
N ASN A 61 -18.73 -5.26 23.70
CA ASN A 61 -18.81 -6.25 24.78
C ASN A 61 -18.23 -5.72 26.11
N HIS A 62 -17.80 -4.46 26.15
CA HIS A 62 -17.07 -3.84 27.27
C HIS A 62 -15.92 -4.70 27.81
N SER A 63 -15.32 -5.54 26.97
CA SER A 63 -14.31 -6.52 27.36
C SER A 63 -13.45 -6.95 26.18
N GLU A 64 -12.16 -6.71 26.30
CA GLU A 64 -11.16 -7.09 25.30
C GLU A 64 -10.98 -8.62 25.20
N ALA A 65 -11.27 -9.37 26.28
CA ALA A 65 -11.17 -10.82 26.30
C ALA A 65 -12.09 -11.48 25.25
N VAL A 66 -13.26 -10.88 25.01
CA VAL A 66 -14.23 -11.37 24.01
C VAL A 66 -13.69 -11.19 22.59
N ALA A 67 -13.07 -10.05 22.31
CA ALA A 67 -12.45 -9.78 21.02
C ALA A 67 -11.27 -10.73 20.74
N LYS A 68 -10.41 -10.93 21.75
CA LYS A 68 -9.26 -11.84 21.68
C LYS A 68 -9.68 -13.29 21.46
N GLN A 69 -10.76 -13.75 22.08
CA GLN A 69 -11.27 -15.11 21.88
C GLN A 69 -11.87 -15.30 20.48
N LYS A 70 -12.66 -14.33 20.00
CA LYS A 70 -13.39 -14.46 18.73
C LYS A 70 -12.51 -14.27 17.49
N LEU A 71 -11.43 -13.49 17.60
CA LEU A 71 -10.59 -13.11 16.45
C LEU A 71 -9.19 -13.74 16.47
N VAL A 72 -8.93 -14.69 17.38
CA VAL A 72 -7.60 -15.31 17.59
C VAL A 72 -7.02 -15.96 16.32
N HIS A 73 -7.89 -16.41 15.41
CA HIS A 73 -7.50 -17.10 14.17
C HIS A 73 -7.52 -16.20 12.92
N GLN A 74 -7.87 -14.91 13.06
CA GLN A 74 -8.08 -13.99 11.92
C GLN A 74 -6.98 -12.93 11.79
N GLN A 75 -5.84 -13.10 12.48
CA GLN A 75 -4.74 -12.16 12.36
C GLN A 75 -4.12 -12.23 10.96
N PRO A 76 -3.99 -11.11 10.24
CA PRO A 76 -3.29 -11.10 8.96
C PRO A 76 -1.78 -11.34 9.12
N ASP A 77 -1.19 -12.07 8.18
CA ASP A 77 0.21 -12.56 8.14
C ASP A 77 1.31 -11.46 8.06
N GLY A 78 0.96 -10.20 8.28
CA GLY A 78 1.85 -9.05 8.17
C GLY A 78 2.15 -8.34 9.49
N LEU A 79 1.74 -8.89 10.64
CA LEU A 79 1.83 -8.21 11.93
C LEU A 79 3.25 -8.20 12.52
N LYS A 80 4.19 -7.55 11.83
CA LYS A 80 5.34 -6.87 12.47
C LYS A 80 5.06 -5.37 12.48
N LEU A 81 4.01 -4.97 13.20
CA LEU A 81 4.01 -3.63 13.75
C LEU A 81 4.92 -3.70 14.97
N THR A 82 6.17 -3.28 14.79
CA THR A 82 6.90 -2.61 15.87
C THR A 82 6.05 -1.42 16.28
N ILE A 83 5.09 -1.67 17.16
CA ILE A 83 4.60 -0.66 18.08
C ILE A 83 5.68 -0.65 19.16
N ASP A 84 6.81 -0.01 18.85
CA ASP A 84 7.75 0.41 19.89
C ASP A 84 7.00 1.40 20.81
N ASP A 85 7.14 1.19 22.11
CA ASP A 85 6.77 2.12 23.19
C ASP A 85 7.22 3.57 22.92
#